data_AF-A0A529NW51-F1
#
_entry.id   AF-A0A529NW51-F1
#
_cell.length_a   1.000
_cell.length_b   1.000
_cell.length_c   1.000
_cell.angle_alpha   90.00
_cell.angle_beta   90.00
_cell.angle_gamma   90.00
#
_symmetry.space_group_name_H-M   'P 1'
#
loop_
_entity.id
_entity.type
_entity.pdbx_description
1 polymer ?
#
loop_
_entity_poly.entity_id
_entity_poly.type
_entity_poly.pdbx_seq_one_letter_code
_entity_poly.pdbx_strand_id
1 'polypeptide(L)' 'ALFKEQTNLTPNVYWNTLRMEEAVRQLQWSQEPLISVACNLGFTTQGNFSRFFRDHVGVPPTLYREAARAMA' A
#
# COMPACT_ATOMS: atom_id res chain seq x y z
N ALA A 1 5.72 -6.30 -25.96
CA ALA A 1 4.80 -5.24 -25.50
C ALA A 1 5.63 -4.21 -24.76
N LEU A 2 5.66 -2.97 -25.25
CA LEU A 2 6.62 -1.94 -24.89
C LEU A 2 6.91 -1.82 -23.38
N PHE A 3 5.87 -1.87 -22.53
CA PHE A 3 6.04 -1.73 -21.07
C PHE A 3 6.95 -2.80 -20.45
N LYS A 4 6.78 -4.06 -20.83
CA LYS A 4 7.58 -5.18 -20.29
C LYS A 4 9.02 -5.11 -20.78
N GLU A 5 9.24 -4.64 -22.01
CA GLU A 5 10.60 -4.46 -22.56
C GLU A 5 11.38 -3.36 -21.82
N GLN A 6 10.69 -2.30 -21.37
CA GLN A 6 11.32 -1.19 -20.65
C GLN A 6 11.49 -1.43 -19.15
N THR A 7 10.58 -2.19 -18.52
CA THR A 7 10.54 -2.35 -17.05
C THR A 7 10.87 -3.74 -16.55
N ASN A 8 10.92 -4.75 -17.44
CA ASN A 8 10.95 -6.19 -17.12
C ASN A 8 9.78 -6.69 -16.25
N LEU A 9 8.75 -5.87 -16.03
CA LEU A 9 7.59 -6.19 -15.20
C LEU A 9 6.31 -6.16 -16.04
N THR A 10 5.27 -6.82 -15.55
CA THR A 10 3.92 -6.57 -16.07
C THR A 10 3.41 -5.24 -15.51
N PRO A 11 2.53 -4.52 -16.23
CA PRO A 11 1.94 -3.28 -15.74
C PRO A 11 1.30 -3.43 -14.34
N ASN A 12 0.63 -4.55 -14.08
CA ASN A 12 0.01 -4.82 -12.76
C ASN A 12 1.04 -4.98 -11.64
N VAL A 13 2.17 -5.66 -11.88
CA VAL A 13 3.22 -5.80 -10.86
C VAL A 13 3.87 -4.46 -10.56
N TYR A 14 4.16 -3.68 -11.60
CA TYR A 14 4.72 -2.34 -11.44
C TYR A 14 3.75 -1.42 -10.68
N TRP A 15 2.48 -1.40 -11.07
CA TRP A 15 1.45 -0.61 -10.40
C TRP A 15 1.28 -1.00 -8.93
N ASN A 16 1.21 -2.29 -8.63
CA ASN A 16 1.10 -2.76 -7.24
C ASN A 16 2.33 -2.38 -6.41
N THR A 17 3.53 -2.33 -7.01
CA THR A 17 4.75 -1.88 -6.34
C THR A 17 4.63 -0.41 -5.93
N LEU A 18 4.31 0.49 -6.88
CA LEU A 18 4.11 1.91 -6.58
C LEU A 18 2.99 2.15 -5.56
N ARG A 19 1.89 1.41 -5.70
CA ARG A 19 0.74 1.49 -4.78
C ARG A 19 1.12 1.06 -3.36
N MET A 20 2.01 0.08 -3.24
CA MET A 20 2.51 -0.42 -1.96
C MET A 20 3.47 0.58 -1.31
N GLU A 21 4.37 1.18 -2.07
CA GLU A 21 5.26 2.26 -1.58
C GLU A 21 4.45 3.44 -1.03
N GLU A 22 3.42 3.87 -1.76
CA GLU A 22 2.53 4.95 -1.30
C GLU A 22 1.73 4.56 -0.06
N ALA A 23 1.28 3.32 0.04
CA ALA A 23 0.60 2.83 1.24
C ALA A 23 1.50 2.89 2.48
N VAL A 24 2.77 2.46 2.36
CA VAL A 24 3.75 2.58 3.44
C VAL A 24 3.93 4.04 3.84
N ARG A 25 4.13 4.92 2.85
CA ARG A 25 4.29 6.37 3.05
C ARG A 25 3.12 6.96 3.84
N GLN A 26 1.89 6.70 3.42
CA GLN A 26 0.71 7.21 4.11
C GLN A 26 0.54 6.63 5.52
N LEU A 27 0.86 5.36 5.75
CA LEU A 27 0.76 4.77 7.09
C LEU A 27 1.80 5.31 8.07
N GLN A 28 2.99 5.68 7.60
CA GLN A 28 4.06 6.25 8.43
C GLN A 28 3.79 7.73 8.75
N TRP A 29 3.42 8.52 7.74
CA TRP A 29 3.41 9.99 7.87
C TRP A 29 2.03 10.62 7.97
N SER A 30 0.95 9.88 7.71
CA SER A 30 -0.42 10.40 7.80
C SER A 30 -1.15 9.96 9.08
N GLN A 31 -2.03 10.84 9.55
CA GLN A 31 -3.00 10.58 10.61
C GLN A 31 -4.39 10.21 10.06
N GLU A 32 -4.54 10.13 8.74
CA GLU A 32 -5.82 9.83 8.11
C GLU A 32 -6.37 8.46 8.53
N PRO A 33 -7.71 8.33 8.66
CA PRO A 33 -8.36 7.04 8.86
C PRO A 33 -7.94 6.00 7.80
N LEU A 34 -7.86 4.72 8.18
CA LEU A 34 -7.46 3.66 7.24
C LEU A 34 -8.36 3.55 6.01
N ILE A 35 -9.65 3.86 6.16
CA ILE A 35 -10.57 3.92 5.02
C ILE A 35 -10.18 5.01 4.02
N SER A 36 -9.71 6.18 4.49
CA SER A 36 -9.23 7.26 3.62
C SER A 36 -7.98 6.84 2.86
N VAL A 37 -7.00 6.22 3.54
CA VAL A 37 -5.80 5.65 2.90
C VAL A 37 -6.18 4.62 1.83
N ALA A 38 -7.13 3.73 2.14
CA ALA A 38 -7.63 2.75 1.18
C ALA A 38 -8.25 3.42 -0.05
N CYS A 39 -9.13 4.41 0.14
CA CYS A 39 -9.77 5.15 -0.94
C CYS A 39 -8.75 5.93 -1.79
N ASN A 40 -7.78 6.61 -1.17
CA ASN A 40 -6.75 7.38 -1.86
C ASN A 40 -5.89 6.49 -2.77
N LEU A 41 -5.65 5.26 -2.33
CA LEU A 41 -4.94 4.26 -3.12
C LEU A 41 -5.83 3.63 -4.20
N GLY A 42 -7.14 3.88 -4.22
CA GLY A 42 -8.10 3.34 -5.20
C GLY A 42 -8.73 2.01 -4.80
N PHE A 43 -8.78 1.67 -3.52
CA PHE A 43 -9.56 0.54 -3.02
C PHE A 43 -10.99 0.98 -2.70
N THR A 44 -11.96 0.13 -3.05
CA THR A 44 -13.38 0.38 -2.77
C THR A 44 -13.75 0.11 -1.31
N THR A 45 -12.95 -0.67 -0.59
CA THR A 45 -13.17 -0.98 0.83
C THR A 45 -11.85 -1.04 1.59
N GLN A 46 -11.88 -0.69 2.88
CA GLN A 46 -10.74 -0.85 3.79
C GLN A 46 -10.31 -2.31 3.92
N GLY A 47 -11.24 -3.27 3.82
CA GLY A 47 -10.95 -4.71 3.91
C GLY A 47 -10.08 -5.20 2.75
N ASN A 48 -10.36 -4.74 1.52
CA ASN A 48 -9.57 -5.07 0.35
C ASN A 48 -8.15 -4.52 0.46
N PHE A 49 -8.01 -3.27 0.90
CA PHE A 49 -6.71 -2.67 1.19
C PHE A 49 -5.95 -3.45 2.26
N SER A 50 -6.62 -3.81 3.36
CA SER A 50 -5.97 -4.51 4.49
C SER A 50 -5.44 -5.90 4.09
N ARG A 51 -6.16 -6.60 3.19
CA ARG A 51 -5.69 -7.85 2.60
C ARG A 51 -4.49 -7.60 1.69
N PHE A 52 -4.62 -6.70 0.72
CA PHE A 52 -3.52 -6.33 -0.19
C PHE A 52 -2.24 -5.97 0.56
N PHE A 53 -2.34 -5.11 1.57
CA PHE A 53 -1.19 -4.65 2.35
C PHE A 53 -0.53 -5.81 3.10
N ARG A 54 -1.32 -6.64 3.79
CA ARG A 54 -0.80 -7.80 4.52
C ARG A 54 -0.16 -8.82 3.57
N ASP A 55 -0.74 -9.05 2.39
CA ASP A 55 -0.20 -10.01 1.44
C ASP A 55 1.16 -9.57 0.87
N HIS A 56 1.47 -8.25 0.89
CA HIS A 56 2.76 -7.72 0.41
C HIS A 56 3.78 -7.42 1.54
N VAL A 57 3.32 -6.99 2.72
CA VAL A 57 4.18 -6.57 3.85
C VAL A 57 4.28 -7.63 4.96
N GLY A 58 3.34 -8.57 4.99
CA GLY A 58 3.26 -9.65 5.99
C GLY A 58 2.47 -9.28 7.26
N VAL A 59 2.16 -8.00 7.50
CA VAL A 59 1.40 -7.55 8.67
C VAL A 59 0.22 -6.65 8.29
N PRO A 60 -0.86 -6.61 9.10
CA PRO A 60 -1.96 -5.67 8.92
C PRO A 60 -1.51 -4.19 8.94
N PRO A 61 -2.17 -3.31 8.17
CA PRO A 61 -1.80 -1.89 8.10
C PRO A 61 -1.98 -1.13 9.43
N THR A 62 -2.90 -1.56 10.29
CA THR A 62 -3.06 -1.01 11.66
C THR A 62 -1.81 -1.22 12.49
N LEU A 63 -1.36 -2.46 12.59
CA LEU A 63 -0.16 -2.84 13.36
C LEU A 63 1.09 -2.17 12.79
N TYR A 64 1.20 -2.10 11.47
CA TYR A 64 2.31 -1.39 10.82
C TYR A 64 2.36 0.10 11.23
N ARG A 65 1.21 0.78 11.19
CA ARG A 65 1.09 2.20 11.58
C ARG A 65 1.40 2.43 13.06
N GLU A 66 0.92 1.56 13.94
CA GLU A 66 1.22 1.64 15.37
C GLU A 66 2.72 1.50 15.65
N ALA A 67 3.37 0.51 15.03
CA ALA A 67 4.81 0.31 15.15
C ALA A 67 5.60 1.51 14.59
N ALA A 68 5.20 2.04 13.42
CA ALA A 68 5.85 3.20 12.82
C ALA A 68 5.78 4.43 13.74
N ARG A 69 4.67 4.65 14.43
CA ARG A 69 4.49 5.76 15.39
C ARG A 69 5.29 5.58 16.68
N ALA A 70 5.49 4.34 17.12
CA ALA A 70 6.28 4.05 18.32
C ALA A 70 7.79 4.28 18.10
N MET A 71 8.25 4.27 16.84
CA MET A 71 9.65 4.50 16.46
C MET A 71 9.97 5.96 16.08
N ALA A 72 8.95 6.81 15.97
CA ALA A 72 9.07 8.23 15.63
C ALA A 72 9.17 9.08 16.91
#